data_AF-A0A1E7F956-F1
#
_entry.id   AF-A0A1E7F956-F1
#
_cell.length_a   1.000
_cell.length_b   1.000
_cell.length_c   1.000
_cell.angle_alpha   90.00
_cell.angle_beta   90.00
_cell.angle_gamma   90.00
#
_symmetry.space_group_name_H-M   'P 1'
#
loop_
_entity.id
_entity.type
_entity.pdbx_description
1 polymer ?
#
loop_
_entity_poly.entity_id
_entity_poly.type
_entity_poly.pdbx_seq_one_letter_code
_entity_poly.pdbx_strand_id
1 'polypeptide(L)'
;MRTGDLQAPVGYDKWSYGVRSIGGSKIHCSRREDHWGGEPFESGDVVGCGISMVSDGSEKEEERVGTDAGTTGGRGQQPRGNENHIRFFKNGLPMGEFVISKGKREGGAAFIVPNGVYYPAISLYMGATVKVNFGPNFIYPPRKLPTGLKFRPMSNLCHPPLSVEESSVKVAKERSFRKVDIQQKFLELVQTETRVLADAYHNHRKKHIIDVWKERTKRNLKIEDLENDEFFPTDRDILTRML
;
A
#
# COMPACT_ATOMS: atom_id res chain seq x y z
N MET A 1 -8.10 15.93 8.08
CA MET A 1 -9.53 15.57 7.89
C MET A 1 -9.59 14.56 6.75
N ARG A 2 -10.37 13.47 6.87
CA ARG A 2 -10.64 12.58 5.72
C ARG A 2 -11.70 13.27 4.87
N THR A 3 -11.40 13.55 3.61
CA THR A 3 -12.22 14.42 2.76
C THR A 3 -12.98 13.68 1.67
N GLY A 4 -12.66 12.40 1.42
CA GLY A 4 -13.37 11.58 0.45
C GLY A 4 -14.72 11.08 0.99
N ASP A 5 -15.73 11.05 0.12
CA ASP A 5 -17.05 10.51 0.47
C ASP A 5 -17.02 8.97 0.57
N LEU A 6 -17.31 8.44 1.75
CA LEU A 6 -17.29 7.01 2.04
C LEU A 6 -18.46 6.24 1.40
N GLN A 7 -19.55 6.92 1.04
CA GLN A 7 -20.71 6.31 0.39
C GLN A 7 -20.58 6.33 -1.15
N ALA A 8 -19.60 7.07 -1.67
CA ALA A 8 -19.35 7.18 -3.09
C ALA A 8 -18.23 6.23 -3.55
N PRO A 9 -18.22 5.80 -4.82
CA PRO A 9 -17.11 5.02 -5.36
C PRO A 9 -15.82 5.85 -5.44
N VAL A 10 -14.66 5.19 -5.31
CA VAL A 10 -13.35 5.80 -5.48
C VAL A 10 -13.26 6.46 -6.86
N GLY A 11 -12.88 7.74 -6.88
CA GLY A 11 -12.84 8.56 -8.09
C GLY A 11 -14.12 9.35 -8.33
N TYR A 12 -15.13 9.28 -7.46
CA TYR A 12 -16.35 10.09 -7.55
C TYR A 12 -16.05 11.58 -7.35
N ASP A 13 -15.28 11.93 -6.32
CA ASP A 13 -14.98 13.30 -5.93
C ASP A 13 -13.57 13.74 -6.36
N LYS A 14 -13.19 14.95 -5.95
CA LYS A 14 -11.86 15.53 -6.19
C LYS A 14 -10.76 15.04 -5.24
N TRP A 15 -11.10 14.21 -4.25
CA TRP A 15 -10.17 13.75 -3.22
C TRP A 15 -9.79 12.27 -3.39
N SER A 16 -10.43 11.57 -4.32
CA SER A 16 -10.23 10.15 -4.59
C SER A 16 -9.79 9.92 -6.04
N TYR A 17 -8.91 8.93 -6.22
CA TYR A 17 -8.29 8.60 -7.50
C TYR A 17 -8.34 7.09 -7.67
N GLY A 18 -8.98 6.61 -8.74
CA GLY A 18 -9.27 5.20 -8.92
C GLY A 18 -8.88 4.67 -10.30
N VAL A 19 -8.75 3.35 -10.38
CA VAL A 19 -8.74 2.61 -11.65
C VAL A 19 -9.93 1.65 -11.66
N ARG A 20 -10.60 1.56 -12.80
CA ARG A 20 -11.79 0.72 -12.99
C ARG A 20 -11.40 -0.65 -13.53
N SER A 21 -12.02 -1.71 -13.00
CA SER A 21 -11.81 -3.08 -13.47
C SER A 21 -12.13 -3.26 -14.95
N ILE A 22 -13.26 -2.71 -15.40
CA ILE A 22 -13.66 -2.74 -16.81
C ILE A 22 -12.91 -1.65 -17.56
N GLY A 23 -12.12 -2.08 -18.54
CA GLY A 23 -11.32 -1.23 -19.44
C GLY A 23 -10.02 -0.72 -18.84
N GLY A 24 -9.76 -0.92 -17.54
CA GLY A 24 -8.57 -0.38 -16.90
C GLY A 24 -8.55 1.15 -16.83
N SER A 25 -9.70 1.80 -17.03
CA SER A 25 -9.80 3.25 -17.14
C SER A 25 -9.47 3.92 -15.81
N LYS A 26 -8.76 5.04 -15.85
CA LYS A 26 -8.56 5.85 -14.65
C LYS A 26 -9.80 6.72 -14.41
N ILE A 27 -10.22 6.84 -13.15
CA ILE A 27 -11.43 7.55 -12.72
C ILE A 27 -11.06 8.60 -11.68
N HIS A 28 -11.50 9.84 -11.89
CA HIS A 28 -11.35 10.94 -10.94
C HIS A 28 -12.41 12.02 -11.20
N CYS A 29 -12.97 12.66 -10.17
CA CYS A 29 -14.06 13.62 -10.30
C CYS A 29 -15.25 13.11 -11.14
N SER A 30 -15.60 11.83 -10.99
CA SER A 30 -16.64 11.14 -11.78
C SER A 30 -16.39 11.14 -13.30
N ARG A 31 -15.14 11.41 -13.72
CA ARG A 31 -14.73 11.39 -15.12
C ARG A 31 -13.85 10.17 -15.39
N ARG A 32 -14.18 9.48 -16.48
CA ARG A 32 -13.45 8.33 -16.98
C ARG A 32 -12.49 8.75 -18.08
N GLU A 33 -11.25 8.29 -18.01
CA GLU A 33 -10.27 8.40 -19.09
C GLU A 33 -9.78 7.00 -19.50
N ASP A 34 -10.10 6.61 -20.73
CA ASP A 34 -9.84 5.26 -21.24
C ASP A 34 -8.45 5.15 -21.92
N HIS A 35 -7.89 6.26 -22.39
CA HIS A 35 -6.74 6.27 -23.32
C HIS A 35 -5.39 6.50 -22.62
N TRP A 36 -5.30 6.21 -21.32
CA TRP A 36 -4.08 6.45 -20.54
C TRP A 36 -3.07 5.30 -20.59
N GLY A 37 -3.44 4.17 -21.21
CA GLY A 37 -2.64 2.93 -21.29
C GLY A 37 -2.99 1.89 -20.22
N GLY A 38 -4.20 1.96 -19.65
CA GLY A 38 -4.76 0.91 -18.80
C GLY A 38 -5.36 -0.24 -19.61
N GLU A 39 -5.54 -1.38 -18.95
CA GLU A 39 -6.12 -2.59 -19.52
C GLU A 39 -7.14 -3.20 -18.52
N PRO A 40 -8.17 -3.92 -19.00
CA PRO A 40 -9.17 -4.54 -18.12
C PRO A 40 -8.54 -5.58 -17.17
N PHE A 41 -9.18 -5.76 -16.01
CA PHE A 41 -8.83 -6.79 -15.03
C PHE A 41 -9.81 -7.95 -15.08
N GLU A 42 -9.30 -9.16 -14.92
CA GLU A 42 -10.05 -10.40 -14.88
C GLU A 42 -9.85 -11.13 -13.54
N SER A 43 -10.63 -12.18 -13.32
CA SER A 43 -10.50 -13.01 -12.13
C SER A 43 -9.10 -13.64 -12.05
N GLY A 44 -8.42 -13.42 -10.93
CA GLY A 44 -7.07 -13.94 -10.69
C GLY A 44 -5.94 -12.95 -10.96
N ASP A 45 -6.24 -11.81 -11.61
CA ASP A 45 -5.28 -10.71 -11.75
C ASP A 45 -4.92 -10.09 -10.39
N VAL A 46 -3.67 -9.67 -10.28
CA VAL A 46 -3.15 -8.95 -9.11
C VAL A 46 -2.89 -7.50 -9.52
N VAL A 47 -3.69 -6.59 -8.95
CA VAL A 47 -3.55 -5.16 -9.19
C VAL A 47 -2.65 -4.54 -8.11
N GLY A 48 -1.52 -3.98 -8.54
CA GLY A 48 -0.64 -3.19 -7.68
C GLY A 48 -1.00 -1.71 -7.74
N CYS A 49 -0.89 -1.01 -6.61
CA CYS A 49 -1.05 0.44 -6.52
C CYS A 49 0.16 1.01 -5.77
N GLY A 50 0.83 1.97 -6.38
CA GLY A 50 1.96 2.68 -5.79
C GLY A 50 1.70 4.17 -5.77
N ILE A 51 1.88 4.80 -4.61
CA ILE A 51 1.87 6.25 -4.46
C ILE A 51 3.29 6.72 -4.15
N SER A 52 3.74 7.75 -4.85
CA SER A 52 5.01 8.43 -4.59
C SER A 52 4.72 9.83 -4.13
N MET A 53 5.13 10.15 -2.90
CA MET A 53 5.08 11.50 -2.35
C MET A 53 6.50 12.05 -2.31
N VAL A 54 6.71 13.22 -2.89
CA VAL A 54 7.96 13.95 -2.76
C VAL A 54 7.93 14.60 -1.37
N SER A 55 8.90 14.30 -0.53
CA SER A 55 9.06 15.02 0.73
C SER A 55 9.48 16.45 0.39
N ASP A 56 8.68 17.44 0.78
CA ASP A 56 9.09 18.84 0.70
C ASP A 56 10.39 18.98 1.51
N GLY A 57 11.53 19.09 0.83
CA GLY A 57 12.82 19.34 1.44
C GLY A 57 12.96 20.75 2.03
N SER A 58 11.86 21.40 2.37
CA SER A 58 11.83 22.75 2.94
C SER A 58 10.48 23.05 3.57
N GLU A 59 10.48 23.28 4.88
CA GLU A 59 9.57 24.22 5.53
C GLU A 59 9.73 25.60 4.86
N LYS A 60 9.01 25.84 3.77
CA LYS A 60 8.74 27.18 3.26
C LYS A 60 7.28 27.22 2.81
N GLU A 61 6.46 27.71 3.74
CA GLU A 61 5.13 28.24 3.43
C GLU A 61 5.25 29.26 2.29
N GLU A 62 4.55 28.99 1.20
CA GLU A 62 3.86 30.05 0.47
C GLU A 62 2.43 29.57 0.25
N GLU A 63 1.51 30.07 1.08
CA GLU A 63 0.11 30.15 0.73
C GLU A 63 0.00 30.90 -0.61
N ARG A 64 -0.22 30.15 -1.69
CA ARG A 64 -0.85 30.72 -2.87
C ARG A 64 -2.34 30.43 -2.77
N VAL A 65 -3.05 31.36 -2.13
CA VAL A 65 -4.46 31.59 -2.42
C VAL A 65 -4.53 31.97 -3.90
N GLY A 66 -4.97 31.02 -4.72
CA GLY A 66 -5.05 31.15 -6.16
C GLY A 66 -6.18 30.30 -6.71
N THR A 67 -7.37 30.89 -6.72
CA THR A 67 -8.45 30.77 -7.71
C THR A 67 -8.58 29.46 -8.48
N ASP A 68 -9.75 28.81 -8.35
CA ASP A 68 -10.37 27.84 -9.26
C ASP A 68 -9.60 27.60 -10.58
N ALA A 69 -8.55 26.78 -10.52
CA ALA A 69 -7.90 26.26 -11.69
C ALA A 69 -8.61 24.95 -12.03
N GLY A 70 -9.59 25.04 -12.93
CA GLY A 70 -10.29 23.90 -13.49
C GLY A 70 -9.30 22.81 -13.89
N THR A 71 -9.48 21.61 -13.36
CA THR A 71 -8.83 20.40 -13.84
C THR A 71 -9.38 20.11 -15.24
N THR A 72 -8.84 20.80 -16.24
CA THR A 72 -9.01 20.46 -17.64
C THR A 72 -8.42 19.07 -17.83
N GLY A 73 -9.28 18.11 -18.21
CA GLY A 73 -8.90 16.76 -18.62
C GLY A 73 -8.11 16.76 -19.92
N GLY A 74 -6.89 17.30 -19.87
CA GLY A 74 -5.93 17.35 -20.97
C GLY A 74 -4.97 16.18 -20.88
N ARG A 75 -4.95 15.38 -21.96
CA ARG A 75 -3.99 14.31 -22.32
C ARG A 75 -2.76 14.19 -21.41
N GLY A 76 -2.66 13.07 -20.69
CA GLY A 76 -1.39 12.42 -20.34
C GLY A 76 -0.25 13.29 -19.82
N GLN A 77 -0.50 14.23 -18.90
CA GLN A 77 0.60 14.95 -18.25
C GLN A 77 1.43 13.99 -17.39
N GLN A 78 2.64 13.69 -17.84
CA GLN A 78 3.61 12.90 -17.08
C GLN A 78 4.18 13.74 -15.93
N PRO A 79 4.48 13.12 -14.77
CA PRO A 79 5.02 13.84 -13.63
C PRO A 79 6.36 14.48 -14.03
N ARG A 80 6.49 15.78 -13.82
CA ARG A 80 7.81 16.40 -13.70
C ARG A 80 8.48 15.77 -12.47
N GLY A 81 9.80 15.64 -12.45
CA GLY A 81 10.54 14.83 -11.46
C GLY A 81 10.25 15.09 -9.97
N ASN A 82 9.54 16.18 -9.63
CA ASN A 82 9.18 16.58 -8.27
C ASN A 82 7.65 16.54 -7.99
N GLU A 83 6.84 15.86 -8.79
CA GLU A 83 5.39 15.80 -8.57
C GLU A 83 4.96 14.50 -7.87
N ASN A 84 4.06 14.62 -6.89
CA ASN A 84 3.43 13.45 -6.29
C ASN A 84 2.54 12.76 -7.31
N HIS A 85 2.57 11.44 -7.33
CA HIS A 85 1.83 10.70 -8.35
C HIS A 85 1.43 9.29 -7.90
N ILE A 86 0.38 8.79 -8.55
CA ILE A 86 -0.14 7.43 -8.36
C ILE A 86 0.13 6.59 -9.62
N ARG A 87 0.50 5.33 -9.42
CA ARG A 87 0.78 4.34 -10.46
C ARG A 87 0.03 3.05 -10.19
N PHE A 88 -0.44 2.41 -11.25
CA PHE A 88 -1.06 1.09 -11.17
C PHE A 88 -0.23 0.06 -11.93
N PHE A 89 -0.36 -1.19 -11.49
CA PHE A 89 0.34 -2.34 -12.03
C PHE A 89 -0.66 -3.48 -12.20
N LYS A 90 -0.53 -4.25 -13.27
CA LYS A 90 -1.23 -5.52 -13.43
C LYS A 90 -0.19 -6.63 -13.45
N ASN A 91 -0.31 -7.57 -12.53
CA ASN A 91 0.62 -8.69 -12.37
C ASN A 91 2.09 -8.24 -12.32
N GLY A 92 2.33 -7.12 -11.61
CA GLY A 92 3.66 -6.51 -11.43
C GLY A 92 4.20 -5.71 -12.62
N LEU A 93 3.53 -5.74 -13.77
CA LEU A 93 3.86 -4.89 -14.91
C LEU A 93 3.18 -3.54 -14.76
N PRO A 94 3.88 -2.43 -15.01
CA PRO A 94 3.28 -1.12 -14.87
C PRO A 94 2.29 -0.86 -16.01
N MET A 95 1.17 -0.22 -15.64
CA MET A 95 0.18 0.28 -16.58
C MET A 95 0.51 1.71 -17.00
N GLY A 96 -0.08 2.14 -18.11
CA GLY A 96 0.07 3.48 -18.65
C GLY A 96 1.19 3.64 -19.67
N GLU A 97 1.24 4.79 -20.32
CA GLU A 97 2.23 5.08 -21.36
C GLU A 97 3.62 5.36 -20.78
N PHE A 98 4.64 4.68 -21.31
CA PHE A 98 6.05 4.88 -20.96
C PHE A 98 6.83 5.41 -22.16
N VAL A 99 7.78 6.30 -21.90
CA VAL A 99 8.71 6.83 -22.89
C VAL A 99 10.13 6.54 -22.42
N ILE A 100 11.01 6.15 -23.35
CA ILE A 100 12.45 6.05 -23.08
C ILE A 100 13.11 7.24 -23.76
N SER A 101 13.67 8.15 -22.96
CA SER A 101 14.39 9.33 -23.43
C SER A 101 15.78 9.34 -22.81
N LYS A 102 16.83 9.48 -23.64
CA LYS A 102 18.23 9.53 -23.19
C LYS A 102 18.63 8.37 -22.25
N GLY A 103 18.11 7.16 -22.53
CA GLY A 103 18.37 5.95 -21.73
C GLY A 103 17.60 5.87 -20.39
N LYS A 104 16.75 6.86 -20.07
CA LYS A 104 15.90 6.87 -18.87
C LYS A 104 14.47 6.48 -19.24
N ARG A 105 13.88 5.57 -18.46
CA ARG A 105 12.47 5.16 -18.59
C ARG A 105 11.60 6.09 -17.74
N GLU A 106 10.67 6.78 -18.39
CA GLU A 106 9.75 7.75 -17.79
C GLU A 106 8.30 7.45 -18.22
N GLY A 107 7.33 8.17 -17.67
CA GLY A 107 5.89 7.92 -17.90
C GLY A 107 5.28 6.92 -16.92
N GLY A 108 4.05 6.46 -17.20
CA GLY A 108 3.29 5.46 -16.44
C GLY A 108 2.60 5.94 -15.15
N ALA A 109 2.52 7.25 -14.94
CA ALA A 109 1.70 7.80 -13.87
C ALA A 109 0.25 7.87 -14.33
N ALA A 110 -0.67 7.38 -13.51
CA ALA A 110 -2.10 7.50 -13.77
C ALA A 110 -2.59 8.90 -13.36
N PHE A 111 -2.12 9.39 -12.22
CA PHE A 111 -2.52 10.67 -11.64
C PHE A 111 -1.32 11.43 -11.10
N ILE A 112 -1.35 12.75 -11.28
CA ILE A 112 -0.60 13.71 -10.48
C ILE A 112 -1.50 14.14 -9.35
N VAL A 113 -1.01 14.12 -8.11
CA VAL A 113 -1.83 14.37 -6.91
C VAL A 113 -1.26 15.52 -6.08
N PRO A 114 -2.11 16.31 -5.40
CA PRO A 114 -1.62 17.36 -4.52
C PRO A 114 -0.99 16.78 -3.25
N ASN A 115 -0.24 17.61 -2.53
CA ASN A 115 0.23 17.29 -1.18
C ASN A 115 -0.95 16.92 -0.28
N GLY A 116 -0.78 15.88 0.54
CA GLY A 116 -1.83 15.41 1.43
C GLY A 116 -1.58 14.01 1.98
N VAL A 117 -2.51 13.58 2.84
CA VAL A 117 -2.51 12.22 3.41
C VAL A 117 -3.54 11.39 2.65
N TYR A 118 -3.07 10.33 2.00
CA TYR A 118 -3.90 9.42 1.22
C TYR A 118 -4.00 8.06 1.91
N TYR A 119 -5.15 7.41 1.75
CA TYR A 119 -5.38 6.06 2.23
C TYR A 119 -5.71 5.15 1.04
N PRO A 120 -5.25 3.89 1.05
CA PRO A 120 -5.70 2.92 0.06
C PRO A 120 -7.22 2.72 0.22
N ALA A 121 -7.94 2.77 -0.89
CA ALA A 121 -9.39 2.64 -0.93
C ALA A 121 -9.80 1.69 -2.06
N ILE A 122 -10.89 0.96 -1.83
CA ILE A 122 -11.45 0.01 -2.80
C ILE A 122 -12.97 0.22 -2.82
N SER A 123 -13.54 0.29 -4.02
CA SER A 123 -14.98 0.25 -4.21
C SER A 123 -15.39 -1.08 -4.82
N LEU A 124 -16.43 -1.68 -4.24
CA LEU A 124 -17.00 -2.94 -4.68
C LEU A 124 -18.37 -2.69 -5.30
N TYR A 125 -18.68 -3.41 -6.36
CA TYR A 125 -19.95 -3.31 -7.06
C TYR A 125 -20.51 -4.71 -7.32
N MET A 126 -21.81 -4.91 -7.07
CA MET A 126 -22.57 -6.13 -7.35
C MET A 126 -21.83 -7.44 -7.03
N GLY A 127 -21.43 -7.64 -5.77
CA GLY A 127 -20.83 -8.90 -5.31
C GLY A 127 -19.35 -9.08 -5.67
N ALA A 128 -18.68 -8.05 -6.20
CA ALA A 128 -17.24 -8.07 -6.39
C ALA A 128 -16.50 -8.41 -5.08
N THR A 129 -15.56 -9.35 -5.16
CA THR A 129 -14.76 -9.80 -4.02
C THR A 129 -13.28 -9.60 -4.33
N VAL A 130 -12.53 -9.07 -3.35
CA VAL A 130 -11.10 -8.80 -3.48
C VAL A 130 -10.36 -9.29 -2.23
N LYS A 131 -9.10 -9.67 -2.41
CA LYS A 131 -8.16 -9.90 -1.30
C LYS A 131 -7.09 -8.82 -1.35
N VAL A 132 -6.83 -8.17 -0.21
CA VAL A 132 -5.83 -7.11 -0.11
C VAL A 132 -4.53 -7.66 0.46
N ASN A 133 -3.41 -7.17 -0.06
CA ASN A 133 -2.07 -7.46 0.43
C ASN A 133 -1.32 -6.14 0.65
N PHE A 134 -1.06 -5.79 1.92
CA PHE A 134 -0.35 -4.57 2.31
C PHE A 134 1.18 -4.75 2.38
N GLY A 135 1.67 -5.95 2.08
CA GLY A 135 3.05 -6.36 2.22
C GLY A 135 3.34 -7.05 3.57
N PRO A 136 4.63 -7.31 3.87
CA PRO A 136 5.80 -6.85 3.12
C PRO A 136 6.05 -7.62 1.82
N ASN A 137 5.65 -8.89 1.74
CA ASN A 137 5.85 -9.72 0.55
C ASN A 137 4.65 -9.62 -0.41
N PHE A 138 4.91 -9.48 -1.71
CA PHE A 138 3.87 -9.37 -2.75
C PHE A 138 3.88 -10.59 -3.67
N ILE A 139 2.73 -10.97 -4.24
CA ILE A 139 2.66 -12.01 -5.28
C ILE A 139 3.46 -11.53 -6.51
N TYR A 140 3.21 -10.30 -6.95
CA TYR A 140 3.96 -9.62 -7.99
C TYR A 140 4.56 -8.31 -7.49
N PRO A 141 5.83 -8.30 -7.07
CA PRO A 141 6.54 -7.06 -6.80
C PRO A 141 6.57 -6.16 -8.06
N PRO A 142 6.42 -4.83 -7.95
CA PRO A 142 6.48 -3.92 -9.10
C PRO A 142 7.79 -4.06 -9.89
N ARG A 143 7.69 -4.24 -11.21
CA ARG A 143 8.84 -4.38 -12.12
C ARG A 143 8.89 -3.23 -13.12
N LYS A 144 10.03 -3.08 -13.81
CA LYS A 144 10.21 -2.08 -14.89
C LYS A 144 9.84 -0.65 -14.47
N LEU A 145 10.15 -0.31 -13.22
CA LEU A 145 9.91 1.03 -12.67
C LEU A 145 10.76 2.08 -13.39
N PRO A 146 10.30 3.33 -13.45
CA PRO A 146 11.14 4.47 -13.81
C PRO A 146 12.44 4.51 -13.00
N THR A 147 13.50 5.02 -13.62
CA THR A 147 14.84 5.08 -12.99
C THR A 147 14.79 5.84 -11.66
N GLY A 148 15.30 5.23 -10.59
CA GLY A 148 15.36 5.84 -9.25
C GLY A 148 14.10 5.68 -8.40
N LEU A 149 12.97 5.27 -8.99
CA LEU A 149 11.73 5.04 -8.24
C LEU A 149 11.79 3.70 -7.49
N LYS A 150 11.57 3.73 -6.17
CA LYS A 150 11.47 2.54 -5.32
C LYS A 150 10.23 2.65 -4.44
N PHE A 151 9.45 1.58 -4.39
CA PHE A 151 8.30 1.49 -3.49
C PHE A 151 8.67 0.71 -2.23
N ARG A 152 8.05 1.10 -1.12
CA ARG A 152 8.04 0.34 0.13
C ARG A 152 6.63 -0.18 0.37
N PRO A 153 6.46 -1.36 0.97
CA PRO A 153 5.14 -1.88 1.30
C PRO A 153 4.44 -0.99 2.34
N MET A 154 3.11 -0.96 2.28
CA MET A 154 2.29 -0.20 3.24
C MET A 154 2.48 -0.73 4.68
N SER A 155 2.74 -2.03 4.82
CA SER A 155 3.04 -2.66 6.12
C SER A 155 4.22 -2.01 6.84
N ASN A 156 5.16 -1.35 6.15
CA ASN A 156 6.28 -0.66 6.79
C ASN A 156 5.86 0.57 7.60
N LEU A 157 4.66 1.11 7.37
CA LEU A 157 4.10 2.19 8.21
C LEU A 157 3.54 1.67 9.53
N CYS A 158 3.35 0.35 9.66
CA CYS A 158 2.91 -0.30 10.88
C CYS A 158 4.08 -1.08 11.49
N HIS A 159 4.69 -0.53 12.54
CA HIS A 159 5.81 -1.18 13.21
C HIS A 159 5.36 -2.48 13.90
N PRO A 160 6.25 -3.49 14.02
CA PRO A 160 5.99 -4.66 14.84
C PRO A 160 5.59 -4.26 16.27
N PRO A 161 4.77 -5.07 16.96
CA PRO A 161 4.44 -4.82 18.35
C PRO A 161 5.72 -4.81 19.20
N LEU A 162 5.76 -3.91 20.19
CA LEU A 162 6.86 -3.80 21.13
C LEU A 162 7.00 -5.09 21.94
N SER A 163 8.22 -5.35 22.43
CA SER A 163 8.44 -6.43 23.40
C SER A 163 7.70 -6.16 24.71
N VAL A 164 7.57 -7.20 25.54
CA VAL A 164 6.96 -7.07 26.88
C VAL A 164 7.74 -6.08 27.74
N GLU A 165 9.07 -6.12 27.67
CA GLU A 165 9.98 -5.24 28.38
C GLU A 165 9.83 -3.79 27.89
N GLU A 166 9.86 -3.59 26.57
CA GLU A 166 9.69 -2.26 25.95
C GLU A 166 8.33 -1.64 26.27
N SER A 167 7.26 -2.44 26.19
CA SER A 167 5.90 -2.02 26.52
C SER A 167 5.78 -1.64 27.99
N SER A 168 6.36 -2.45 28.88
CA SER A 168 6.37 -2.18 30.33
C SER A 168 7.11 -0.87 30.64
N VAL A 169 8.27 -0.64 30.02
CA VAL A 169 9.05 0.60 30.19
C VAL A 169 8.27 1.81 29.66
N LYS A 170 7.65 1.70 28.49
CA LYS A 170 6.86 2.79 27.90
C LYS A 170 5.69 3.18 28.80
N VAL A 171 4.93 2.18 29.23
CA VAL A 171 3.74 2.39 30.07
C VAL A 171 4.11 2.94 31.45
N ALA A 172 5.21 2.47 32.05
CA ALA A 172 5.68 2.98 33.34
C ALA A 172 6.11 4.46 33.28
N LYS A 173 6.56 4.95 32.13
CA LYS A 173 6.87 6.37 31.91
C LYS A 173 5.62 7.23 31.77
N GLU A 174 4.59 6.71 31.10
CA GLU A 174 3.36 7.46 30.81
C GLU A 174 2.37 7.47 31.98
N ARG A 175 2.41 6.46 32.86
CA ARG A 175 1.43 6.30 33.93
C ARG A 175 2.05 5.80 35.23
N SER A 176 1.84 6.54 36.32
CA SER A 176 2.24 6.13 37.67
C SER A 176 1.03 5.83 38.54
N PHE A 177 1.18 4.86 39.46
CA PHE A 177 0.13 4.47 40.41
C PHE A 177 0.63 4.67 41.84
N ARG A 178 -0.24 5.16 42.72
CA ARG A 178 0.10 5.37 44.14
C ARG A 178 0.14 4.07 44.95
N LYS A 179 -0.67 3.08 44.57
CA LYS A 179 -0.75 1.78 45.25
C LYS A 179 0.04 0.72 44.47
N VAL A 180 0.96 0.05 45.15
CA VAL A 180 1.83 -0.98 44.57
C VAL A 180 1.02 -2.13 43.98
N ASP A 181 -0.01 -2.62 44.67
CA ASP A 181 -0.87 -3.71 44.18
C ASP A 181 -1.58 -3.37 42.86
N ILE A 182 -1.99 -2.10 42.70
CA ILE A 182 -2.63 -1.63 41.47
C ILE A 182 -1.60 -1.55 40.33
N GLN A 183 -0.39 -1.08 40.64
CA GLN A 183 0.71 -1.04 39.68
C GLN A 183 1.06 -2.45 39.18
N GLN A 184 1.13 -3.43 40.08
CA GLN A 184 1.47 -4.81 39.73
C GLN A 184 0.38 -5.46 38.86
N LYS A 185 -0.90 -5.33 39.23
CA LYS A 185 -2.01 -5.83 38.40
C LYS A 185 -2.05 -5.18 37.03
N PHE A 186 -1.76 -3.88 36.95
CA PHE A 186 -1.70 -3.18 35.68
C PHE A 186 -0.54 -3.65 34.81
N LEU A 187 0.65 -3.88 35.38
CA LEU A 187 1.78 -4.47 34.65
C LEU A 187 1.45 -5.87 34.13
N GLU A 188 0.81 -6.72 34.93
CA GLU A 188 0.37 -8.05 34.49
C GLU A 188 -0.60 -7.99 33.30
N LEU A 189 -1.53 -7.02 33.31
CA LEU A 189 -2.42 -6.78 32.17
C LEU A 189 -1.67 -6.32 30.93
N VAL A 190 -0.71 -5.39 31.06
CA VAL A 190 0.14 -4.92 29.96
C VAL A 190 0.95 -6.07 29.37
N GLN A 191 1.53 -6.93 30.21
CA GLN A 191 2.28 -8.12 29.78
C GLN A 191 1.37 -9.07 28.99
N THR A 192 0.16 -9.32 29.50
CA THR A 192 -0.83 -10.19 28.85
C THR A 192 -1.23 -9.65 27.48
N GLU A 193 -1.61 -8.37 27.39
CA GLU A 193 -2.01 -7.71 26.16
C GLU A 193 -0.86 -7.72 25.13
N THR A 194 0.35 -7.37 25.57
CA THR A 194 1.54 -7.34 24.70
C THR A 194 1.84 -8.71 24.12
N ARG A 195 1.73 -9.77 24.92
CA ARG A 195 1.90 -11.15 24.45
C ARG A 195 0.86 -11.52 23.40
N VAL A 196 -0.41 -11.20 23.64
CA VAL A 196 -1.50 -11.47 22.69
C VAL A 196 -1.25 -10.74 21.36
N LEU A 197 -0.83 -9.48 21.41
CA LEU A 197 -0.50 -8.70 20.21
C LEU A 197 0.71 -9.28 19.47
N ALA A 198 1.76 -9.67 20.19
CA ALA A 198 2.93 -10.32 19.62
C ALA A 198 2.53 -11.64 18.92
N ASP A 199 1.78 -12.51 19.59
CA ASP A 199 1.33 -13.79 19.03
C ASP A 199 0.46 -13.57 17.78
N ALA A 200 -0.47 -12.61 17.83
CA ALA A 200 -1.30 -12.24 16.69
C ALA A 200 -0.46 -11.76 15.50
N TYR A 201 0.55 -10.92 15.74
CA TYR A 201 1.49 -10.44 14.71
C TYR A 201 2.29 -11.59 14.08
N HIS A 202 2.88 -12.48 14.90
CA HIS A 202 3.66 -13.62 14.41
C HIS A 202 2.78 -14.56 13.58
N ASN A 203 1.56 -14.85 14.05
CA ASN A 203 0.60 -15.67 13.32
C ASN A 203 0.19 -15.03 11.99
N HIS A 204 -0.06 -13.72 11.99
CA HIS A 204 -0.36 -12.97 10.76
C HIS A 204 0.82 -13.05 9.78
N ARG A 205 2.05 -12.80 10.22
CA ARG A 205 3.25 -12.84 9.36
C ARG A 205 3.50 -14.23 8.76
N LYS A 206 3.38 -15.29 9.55
CA LYS A 206 3.48 -16.69 9.07
C LYS A 206 2.42 -17.00 8.02
N LYS A 207 1.16 -16.65 8.27
CA LYS A 207 0.08 -16.87 7.29
C LYS A 207 0.29 -16.06 6.02
N HIS A 208 0.69 -14.79 6.15
CA HIS A 208 0.97 -13.90 5.03
C HIS A 208 2.02 -14.48 4.08
N ILE A 209 3.16 -14.92 4.62
CA ILE A 209 4.22 -15.44 3.77
C ILE A 209 3.85 -16.75 3.09
N ILE A 210 3.14 -17.64 3.80
CA ILE A 210 2.60 -18.87 3.23
C ILE A 210 1.61 -18.57 2.11
N ASP A 211 0.69 -17.63 2.31
CA ASP A 211 -0.28 -17.23 1.29
C ASP A 211 0.40 -16.69 0.03
N VAL A 212 1.41 -15.81 0.19
CA VAL A 212 2.17 -15.27 -0.94
C VAL A 212 2.95 -16.39 -1.64
N TRP A 213 3.59 -17.28 -0.88
CA TRP A 213 4.31 -18.43 -1.42
C TRP A 213 3.38 -19.33 -2.25
N LYS A 214 2.22 -19.72 -1.72
CA LYS A 214 1.23 -20.53 -2.46
C LYS A 214 0.82 -19.86 -3.77
N GLU A 215 0.49 -18.58 -3.71
CA GLU A 215 0.05 -17.83 -4.89
C GLU A 215 1.17 -17.70 -5.93
N ARG A 216 2.43 -17.54 -5.50
CA ARG A 216 3.61 -17.50 -6.38
C ARG A 216 3.92 -18.86 -7.00
N THR A 217 3.88 -19.94 -6.22
CA THR A 217 4.06 -21.31 -6.70
C THR A 217 3.01 -21.67 -7.74
N LYS A 218 1.73 -21.39 -7.48
CA LYS A 218 0.63 -21.59 -8.44
C LYS A 218 0.84 -20.86 -9.77
N ARG A 219 1.60 -19.77 -9.76
CA ARG A 219 1.89 -18.90 -10.92
C ARG A 219 3.28 -19.11 -11.52
N ASN A 220 4.04 -20.11 -11.05
CA ASN A 220 5.43 -20.34 -11.44
C ASN A 220 6.32 -19.09 -11.29
N LEU A 221 6.14 -18.36 -10.19
CA LEU A 221 6.93 -17.18 -9.85
C LEU A 221 8.09 -17.52 -8.92
N LYS A 222 9.14 -16.71 -9.01
CA LYS A 222 10.31 -16.73 -8.12
C LYS A 222 9.92 -16.61 -6.64
N ILE A 223 10.62 -17.34 -5.77
CA ILE A 223 10.36 -17.38 -4.32
C ILE A 223 11.61 -17.12 -3.47
N GLU A 224 12.77 -16.86 -4.08
CA GLU A 224 14.05 -16.78 -3.35
C GLU A 224 14.05 -15.62 -2.33
N ASP A 225 13.35 -14.52 -2.62
CA ASP A 225 13.14 -13.42 -1.67
C ASP A 225 12.25 -13.81 -0.48
N LEU A 226 11.35 -14.79 -0.64
CA LEU A 226 10.52 -15.30 0.46
C LEU A 226 11.33 -16.19 1.39
N GLU A 227 12.24 -17.02 0.86
CA GLU A 227 13.09 -17.92 1.65
C GLU A 227 14.02 -17.19 2.62
N ASN A 228 14.32 -15.92 2.32
CA ASN A 228 15.13 -15.04 3.17
C ASN A 228 14.34 -14.34 4.29
N ASP A 229 13.02 -14.47 4.31
CA ASP A 229 12.16 -13.85 5.33
C ASP A 229 12.16 -14.72 6.61
N GLU A 230 12.29 -14.08 7.77
CA GLU A 230 12.38 -14.76 9.07
C GLU A 230 11.15 -15.63 9.40
N PHE A 231 10.00 -15.35 8.79
CA PHE A 231 8.76 -16.10 9.00
C PHE A 231 8.57 -17.23 7.99
N PHE A 232 9.49 -17.42 7.03
CA PHE A 232 9.39 -18.47 6.04
C PHE A 232 9.48 -19.85 6.70
N PRO A 233 8.60 -20.81 6.36
CA PRO A 233 8.66 -22.15 6.93
C PRO A 233 10.00 -22.84 6.61
N THR A 234 10.74 -23.24 7.64
CA THR A 234 11.98 -24.00 7.50
C THR A 234 11.74 -25.48 7.20
N ASP A 235 10.57 -26.00 7.57
CA ASP A 235 10.18 -27.39 7.35
C ASP A 235 9.53 -27.57 5.97
N ARG A 236 10.21 -28.30 5.09
CA ARG A 236 9.74 -28.62 3.74
C ARG A 236 8.50 -29.52 3.73
N ASP A 237 8.26 -30.29 4.79
CA ASP A 237 7.08 -31.15 4.89
C ASP A 237 5.81 -30.33 5.12
N ILE A 238 5.92 -29.20 5.85
CA ILE A 238 4.81 -28.25 6.02
C ILE A 238 4.43 -27.63 4.68
N LEU A 239 5.42 -27.25 3.87
CA LEU A 239 5.18 -26.69 2.54
C LEU A 239 4.49 -27.71 1.62
N THR A 240 4.94 -28.96 1.66
CA THR A 240 4.40 -30.06 0.82
C THR A 240 2.97 -30.43 1.20
N ARG A 241 2.62 -30.42 2.49
CA ARG A 241 1.25 -30.69 2.99
C ARG A 241 0.26 -29.55 2.75
N MET A 242 0.76 -28.37 2.41
CA MET A 242 -0.05 -27.15 2.23
C MET A 242 -0.38 -26.85 0.76
N LEU A 243 0.14 -27.64 -0.18
CA LEU A 243 -0.21 -27.67 -1.61
C LEU A 243 -1.33 -28.68 -1.86
#